data_AF-R7LS87-F1
#
_entry.id   AF-R7LS87-F1
#
_cell.length_a   1.000
_cell.length_b   1.000
_cell.length_c   1.000
_cell.angle_alpha   90.00
_cell.angle_beta   90.00
_cell.angle_gamma   90.00
#
_symmetry.space_group_name_H-M   'P 1'
#
loop_
_entity.id
_entity.type
_entity.pdbx_description
1 polymer ?
#
loop_
_entity_poly.entity_id
_entity_poly.type
_entity_poly.pdbx_seq_one_letter_code
_entity_poly.pdbx_strand_id
1 'polypeptide(L)'
;MKKFVGFFIMIVMVMFTCACDMEKAQILFNKQPFRQDTMMSGTNVFKSGERIYYLVTLPHSVESKRLLIQVVKTGGKTLTGDPADRLGYDLVWGKHVKLKDEQIYYYTDYLVFNETGAYIMTVYSRDNPTKILTSSQFYVKN
;
A
#
# COMPACT_ATOMS: atom_id res chain seq x y z
N MET A 1 47.49 18.15 12.94
CA MET A 1 46.76 17.63 11.75
C MET A 1 45.76 16.52 12.08
N LYS A 2 46.06 15.53 12.94
CA LYS A 2 45.12 14.44 13.32
C LYS A 2 43.77 14.91 13.93
N LYS A 3 43.76 16.04 14.66
CA LYS A 3 42.54 16.59 15.29
C LYS A 3 41.51 17.13 14.28
N PHE A 4 41.97 17.66 13.14
CA PHE A 4 41.08 18.18 12.09
C PHE A 4 40.48 17.06 11.23
N VAL A 5 41.22 15.97 11.03
CA VAL A 5 40.72 14.77 10.34
C VAL A 5 39.60 14.11 11.16
N GLY A 6 39.79 13.99 12.48
CA GLY A 6 38.75 13.46 13.37
C GLY A 6 37.47 14.31 13.39
N PHE A 7 37.62 15.63 13.39
CA PHE A 7 36.48 16.56 13.33
C PHE A 7 35.70 16.45 12.00
N PHE A 8 36.41 16.30 10.88
CA PHE A 8 35.78 16.14 9.57
C PHE A 8 35.03 14.79 9.45
N ILE A 9 35.61 13.71 9.97
CA ILE A 9 34.95 12.39 10.02
C ILE A 9 33.69 12.44 10.89
N MET A 10 33.73 13.15 12.03
CA MET A 10 32.57 13.31 12.90
C MET A 10 31.42 14.04 12.19
N ILE A 11 31.70 15.12 11.46
CA ILE A 11 30.68 15.87 10.69
C ILE A 11 30.06 14.99 9.61
N VAL A 12 30.88 14.23 8.88
CA VAL A 12 30.39 13.29 7.86
C VAL A 12 29.48 12.23 8.49
N MET A 13 29.84 11.69 9.66
CA MET A 13 29.03 10.69 10.37
C MET A 13 27.67 11.24 10.83
N VAL A 14 27.62 12.49 11.30
CA VAL A 14 26.36 13.15 11.73
C VAL A 14 25.41 13.39 10.54
N MET A 15 25.95 13.67 9.34
CA MET A 15 25.10 13.82 8.15
C MET A 15 24.42 12.52 7.71
N PHE A 16 24.98 11.34 8.04
CA PHE A 16 24.36 10.05 7.73
C PHE A 16 23.28 9.61 8.73
N THR A 17 23.17 10.25 9.92
CA THR A 17 22.19 9.84 10.94
C THR A 17 20.82 10.52 10.79
N CYS A 18 20.67 11.55 9.96
CA CYS A 18 19.41 12.28 9.80
C CYS A 18 18.49 11.75 8.67
N ALA A 19 18.80 10.62 8.05
CA ALA A 19 18.02 10.06 6.93
C ALA A 19 16.96 9.00 7.33
N CYS A 20 16.86 8.66 8.62
CA CYS A 20 15.83 7.78 9.14
C CYS A 20 14.67 8.62 9.64
N ASP A 21 13.62 8.74 8.83
CA ASP A 21 12.20 8.95 9.23
C ASP A 21 11.46 9.73 8.14
N MET A 22 11.45 9.16 6.93
CA MET A 22 10.38 9.50 5.99
C MET A 22 9.20 8.60 6.34
N GLU A 23 8.22 9.14 7.08
CA GLU A 23 6.96 8.46 7.27
C GLU A 23 6.34 8.17 5.88
N LYS A 24 5.99 6.91 5.62
CA LYS A 24 5.43 6.47 4.34
C LYS A 24 4.00 6.02 4.53
N ALA A 25 3.17 6.27 3.52
CA ALA A 25 1.84 5.69 3.47
C ALA A 25 1.93 4.16 3.42
N GLN A 26 0.99 3.48 4.09
CA GLN A 26 0.97 2.02 4.15
C GLN A 26 -0.43 1.49 3.86
N ILE A 27 -0.49 0.23 3.43
CA ILE A 27 -1.74 -0.53 3.29
C ILE A 27 -1.63 -1.74 4.21
N LEU A 28 -2.51 -1.81 5.19
CA LEU A 28 -2.68 -2.95 6.07
C LEU A 28 -3.91 -3.73 5.63
N PHE A 29 -3.85 -5.04 5.76
CA PHE A 29 -4.96 -5.95 5.43
C PHE A 29 -5.36 -6.76 6.65
N ASN A 30 -6.66 -7.05 6.77
CA ASN A 30 -7.20 -7.84 7.87
C ASN A 30 -8.46 -8.60 7.42
N LYS A 31 -8.75 -9.72 8.10
CA LYS A 31 -9.98 -10.51 7.94
C LYS A 31 -11.17 -9.89 8.66
N GLN A 32 -10.89 -9.01 9.63
CA GLN A 32 -11.88 -8.31 10.42
C GLN A 32 -11.79 -6.80 10.19
N PRO A 33 -12.89 -6.04 10.40
CA PRO A 33 -12.83 -4.58 10.36
C PRO A 33 -11.80 -4.01 11.33
N PHE A 34 -11.12 -2.94 10.94
CA PHE A 34 -10.13 -2.26 11.77
C PHE A 34 -10.78 -1.60 12.99
N ARG A 35 -10.30 -1.99 14.17
CA ARG A 35 -10.66 -1.53 15.51
C ARG A 35 -9.40 -1.58 16.39
N GLN A 36 -9.46 -1.06 17.60
CA GLN A 36 -8.30 -1.03 18.50
C GLN A 36 -7.73 -2.43 18.79
N ASP A 37 -8.61 -3.43 18.90
CA ASP A 37 -8.27 -4.84 19.15
C ASP A 37 -7.78 -5.59 17.90
N THR A 38 -8.15 -5.13 16.70
CA THR A 38 -7.76 -5.79 15.43
C THR A 38 -6.61 -5.10 14.70
N MET A 39 -6.10 -3.97 15.20
CA MET A 39 -5.05 -3.20 14.53
C MET A 39 -3.75 -3.99 14.31
N MET A 40 -3.42 -4.89 15.26
CA MET A 40 -2.17 -5.67 15.26
C MET A 40 -2.33 -7.07 14.64
N SER A 41 -3.56 -7.50 14.31
CA SER A 41 -3.84 -8.85 13.81
C SER A 41 -3.82 -8.96 12.28
N GLY A 42 -3.03 -8.10 11.62
CA GLY A 42 -2.97 -8.02 10.17
C GLY A 42 -2.57 -9.33 9.48
N THR A 43 -3.10 -9.56 8.29
CA THR A 43 -2.74 -10.71 7.44
C THR A 43 -2.85 -10.35 5.97
N ASN A 44 -2.02 -10.98 5.15
CA ASN A 44 -2.03 -10.79 3.70
C ASN A 44 -2.56 -12.03 2.98
N VAL A 45 -3.14 -13.01 3.69
CA VAL A 45 -3.63 -14.27 3.12
C VAL A 45 -5.09 -14.49 3.48
N PHE A 46 -5.92 -14.65 2.45
CA PHE A 46 -7.37 -14.69 2.52
C PHE A 46 -7.93 -15.91 1.80
N LYS A 47 -9.09 -16.38 2.23
CA LYS A 47 -9.83 -17.41 1.52
C LYS A 47 -10.66 -16.80 0.39
N SER A 48 -10.91 -17.60 -0.65
CA SER A 48 -11.83 -17.23 -1.73
C SER A 48 -13.20 -16.86 -1.15
N GLY A 49 -13.73 -15.69 -1.54
CA GLY A 49 -15.00 -15.16 -1.04
C GLY A 49 -14.96 -14.54 0.36
N GLU A 50 -13.80 -14.54 1.04
CA GLU A 50 -13.63 -13.87 2.33
C GLU A 50 -13.56 -12.34 2.14
N ARG A 51 -14.04 -11.58 3.14
CA ARG A 51 -13.85 -10.14 3.17
C ARG A 51 -12.40 -9.80 3.51
N ILE A 52 -11.81 -8.98 2.67
CA ILE A 52 -10.46 -8.45 2.84
C ILE A 52 -10.63 -6.98 3.24
N TYR A 53 -10.59 -6.72 4.53
CA TYR A 53 -10.58 -5.35 5.04
C TYR A 53 -9.21 -4.75 4.80
N TYR A 54 -9.17 -3.52 4.32
CA TYR A 54 -7.93 -2.79 4.12
C TYR A 54 -7.97 -1.44 4.82
N LEU A 55 -6.81 -1.01 5.30
CA LEU A 55 -6.58 0.29 5.92
C LEU A 55 -5.40 0.95 5.20
N VAL A 56 -5.66 2.07 4.56
CA VAL A 56 -4.66 2.96 3.99
C VAL A 56 -4.33 4.00 5.05
N THR A 57 -3.07 4.09 5.47
CA THR A 57 -2.57 5.18 6.33
C THR A 57 -1.79 6.19 5.50
N LEU A 58 -1.92 7.46 5.84
CA LEU A 58 -1.29 8.58 5.14
C LEU A 58 -0.50 9.41 6.16
N PRO A 59 0.82 9.59 5.97
CA PRO A 59 1.66 10.38 6.89
C PRO A 59 1.31 11.88 6.83
N HIS A 60 0.82 12.33 5.68
CA HIS A 60 0.39 13.71 5.44
C HIS A 60 -0.94 13.72 4.71
N SER A 61 -1.73 14.77 4.92
CA SER A 61 -2.98 14.96 4.19
C SER A 61 -2.72 15.10 2.69
N VAL A 62 -3.53 14.43 1.87
CA VAL A 62 -3.55 14.67 0.43
C VAL A 62 -4.34 15.95 0.14
N GLU A 63 -3.78 16.87 -0.64
CA GLU A 63 -4.34 18.22 -0.86
C GLU A 63 -5.81 18.19 -1.31
N SER A 64 -6.16 17.40 -2.33
CA SER A 64 -7.56 17.28 -2.77
C SER A 64 -8.42 16.38 -1.92
N LYS A 65 -7.86 15.74 -0.88
CA LYS A 65 -8.52 14.71 -0.08
C LYS A 65 -9.11 13.61 -0.96
N ARG A 66 -8.44 13.26 -2.07
CA ARG A 66 -8.92 12.23 -2.99
C ARG A 66 -7.83 11.23 -3.33
N LEU A 67 -8.21 9.97 -3.31
CA LEU A 67 -7.35 8.83 -3.63
C LEU A 67 -7.91 8.08 -4.84
N LEU A 68 -7.03 7.47 -5.62
CA LEU A 68 -7.37 6.40 -6.53
C LEU A 68 -6.77 5.11 -5.98
N ILE A 69 -7.61 4.11 -5.71
CA ILE A 69 -7.18 2.80 -5.25
C ILE A 69 -7.42 1.82 -6.39
N GLN A 70 -6.40 1.07 -6.77
CA GLN A 70 -6.48 0.03 -7.78
C GLN A 70 -5.97 -1.29 -7.23
N VAL A 71 -6.55 -2.39 -7.68
CA VAL A 71 -6.06 -3.72 -7.40
C VAL A 71 -5.81 -4.43 -8.72
N VAL A 72 -4.60 -4.96 -8.87
CA VAL A 72 -4.22 -5.79 -10.01
C VAL A 72 -3.97 -7.22 -9.55
N LYS A 73 -4.38 -8.20 -10.35
CA LYS A 73 -4.00 -9.61 -10.19
C LYS A 73 -2.69 -9.85 -10.94
N THR A 74 -1.72 -10.49 -10.29
CA THR A 74 -0.42 -10.82 -10.90
C THR A 74 -0.43 -12.26 -11.44
N GLY A 75 0.25 -12.47 -12.57
CA GLY A 75 0.22 -13.77 -13.25
C GLY A 75 -1.18 -14.09 -13.79
N GLY A 76 -1.83 -13.08 -14.38
CA GLY A 76 -3.19 -13.15 -14.92
C GLY A 76 -3.32 -14.06 -16.15
N LYS A 77 -4.37 -13.86 -16.95
CA LYS A 77 -4.53 -14.57 -18.23
C LYS A 77 -4.26 -13.61 -19.39
N THR A 78 -3.80 -14.12 -20.52
CA THR A 78 -3.73 -13.32 -21.75
C THR A 78 -5.14 -12.96 -22.23
N LEU A 79 -5.25 -12.02 -23.19
CA LEU A 79 -6.52 -11.68 -23.85
C LEU A 79 -7.21 -12.90 -24.52
N THR A 80 -6.46 -13.99 -24.74
CA THR A 80 -6.95 -15.27 -25.29
C THR A 80 -7.34 -16.30 -24.22
N GLY A 81 -7.17 -15.99 -22.94
CA GLY A 81 -7.53 -16.86 -21.82
C GLY A 81 -6.44 -17.84 -21.38
N ASP A 82 -5.26 -17.78 -22.00
CA ASP A 82 -4.09 -18.58 -21.63
C ASP A 82 -3.44 -18.03 -20.35
N PRO A 83 -2.72 -18.83 -19.55
CA PRO A 83 -1.92 -18.30 -18.45
C PRO A 83 -0.92 -17.26 -18.99
N ALA A 84 -1.03 -16.01 -18.53
CA ALA A 84 -0.02 -15.01 -18.84
C ALA A 84 1.25 -15.35 -18.05
N ASP A 85 2.41 -15.19 -18.69
CA ASP A 85 3.69 -15.30 -18.01
C ASP A 85 3.75 -14.41 -16.76
N ARG A 86 4.80 -14.62 -15.94
CA ARG A 86 5.10 -13.95 -14.66
C ARG A 86 5.05 -12.40 -14.66
N LEU A 87 4.82 -11.77 -15.81
CA LEU A 87 4.80 -10.33 -16.05
C LEU A 87 3.39 -9.76 -16.38
N GLY A 88 2.36 -10.59 -16.51
CA GLY A 88 0.98 -10.13 -16.76
C GLY A 88 0.31 -9.55 -15.52
N TYR A 89 -0.27 -8.34 -15.66
CA TYR A 89 -1.08 -7.69 -14.63
C TYR A 89 -2.50 -7.43 -15.17
N ASP A 90 -3.51 -7.96 -14.48
CA ASP A 90 -4.92 -7.68 -14.79
C ASP A 90 -5.50 -6.68 -13.79
N LEU A 91 -6.01 -5.54 -14.26
CA LEU A 91 -6.75 -4.61 -13.41
C LEU A 91 -8.12 -5.20 -13.06
N VAL A 92 -8.25 -5.72 -11.84
CA VAL A 92 -9.46 -6.42 -11.39
C VAL A 92 -10.41 -5.53 -10.58
N TRP A 93 -9.91 -4.42 -10.04
CA TRP A 93 -10.73 -3.49 -9.27
C TRP A 93 -10.12 -2.08 -9.24
N GLY A 94 -10.97 -1.06 -9.22
CA GLY A 94 -10.55 0.33 -9.07
C GLY A 94 -11.65 1.19 -8.46
N LYS A 95 -11.27 2.13 -7.58
CA LYS A 95 -12.22 3.05 -6.93
C LYS A 95 -11.59 4.42 -6.71
N HIS A 96 -12.36 5.45 -7.05
CA HIS A 96 -12.09 6.82 -6.61
C HIS A 96 -12.68 7.03 -5.22
N VAL A 97 -11.87 7.57 -4.31
CA VAL A 97 -12.25 7.81 -2.93
C VAL A 97 -12.09 9.28 -2.62
N LYS A 98 -13.07 9.88 -1.95
CA LYS A 98 -12.96 11.19 -1.31
C LYS A 98 -12.87 10.97 0.21
N LEU A 99 -11.79 11.42 0.82
CA LEU A 99 -11.58 11.39 2.26
C LEU A 99 -12.53 12.39 2.93
N LYS A 100 -13.06 11.99 4.08
CA LYS A 100 -13.81 12.89 4.95
C LYS A 100 -12.85 13.79 5.72
N ASP A 101 -13.35 14.90 6.23
CA ASP A 101 -12.53 15.86 6.97
C ASP A 101 -11.98 15.25 8.28
N GLU A 102 -12.69 14.28 8.86
CA GLU A 102 -12.24 13.55 10.06
C GLU A 102 -11.29 12.39 9.74
N GLN A 103 -11.11 12.04 8.47
CA GLN A 103 -10.35 10.87 8.00
C GLN A 103 -9.25 11.25 7.00
N ILE A 104 -8.68 12.45 7.14
CA ILE A 104 -7.65 12.94 6.21
C ILE A 104 -6.33 12.14 6.24
N TYR A 105 -6.09 11.39 7.31
CA TYR A 105 -4.88 10.59 7.52
C TYR A 105 -5.09 9.08 7.29
N TYR A 106 -6.32 8.64 7.04
CA TYR A 106 -6.57 7.22 6.81
C TYR A 106 -7.85 6.95 6.01
N TYR A 107 -7.90 5.81 5.35
CA TYR A 107 -9.10 5.31 4.71
C TYR A 107 -9.23 3.81 4.91
N THR A 108 -10.43 3.33 5.19
CA THR A 108 -10.69 1.89 5.32
C THR A 108 -11.97 1.50 4.61
N ASP A 109 -11.95 0.32 4.01
CA ASP A 109 -13.08 -0.33 3.37
C ASP A 109 -12.78 -1.84 3.30
N TYR A 110 -13.59 -2.59 2.57
CA TYR A 110 -13.32 -3.99 2.27
C TYR A 110 -13.53 -4.31 0.80
N LEU A 111 -12.97 -5.44 0.40
CA LEU A 111 -13.17 -6.04 -0.91
C LEU A 111 -13.36 -7.55 -0.77
N VAL A 112 -13.89 -8.19 -1.82
CA VAL A 112 -14.09 -9.64 -1.87
C VAL A 112 -13.63 -10.13 -3.24
N PHE A 113 -12.74 -11.11 -3.25
CA PHE A 113 -12.29 -11.80 -4.46
C PHE A 113 -12.57 -13.29 -4.35
N ASN A 114 -13.12 -13.86 -5.41
CA ASN A 114 -13.45 -15.30 -5.48
C ASN A 114 -12.36 -16.11 -6.17
N GLU A 115 -11.51 -15.46 -6.97
CA GLU A 115 -10.43 -16.13 -7.67
C GLU A 115 -9.17 -16.20 -6.80
N THR A 116 -8.55 -17.37 -6.75
CA THR A 116 -7.23 -17.52 -6.13
C THR A 116 -6.17 -16.79 -6.96
N GLY A 117 -5.14 -16.29 -6.29
CA GLY A 117 -4.07 -15.55 -6.92
C GLY A 117 -3.31 -14.62 -5.99
N ALA A 118 -2.29 -13.98 -6.53
CA ALA A 118 -1.58 -12.88 -5.91
C ALA A 118 -2.13 -11.56 -6.46
N TYR A 119 -2.33 -10.59 -5.58
CA TYR A 119 -2.93 -9.30 -5.90
C TYR A 119 -2.09 -8.18 -5.33
N ILE A 120 -1.95 -7.10 -6.07
CA ILE A 120 -1.29 -5.88 -5.62
C ILE A 120 -2.33 -4.78 -5.55
N MET A 121 -2.50 -4.20 -4.36
CA MET A 121 -3.26 -2.97 -4.18
C MET A 121 -2.30 -1.79 -4.25
N THR A 122 -2.62 -0.81 -5.08
CA THR A 122 -1.85 0.42 -5.23
C THR A 122 -2.76 1.63 -4.99
N VAL A 123 -2.28 2.56 -4.18
CA VAL A 123 -2.96 3.82 -3.87
C VAL A 123 -2.19 4.96 -4.52
N TYR A 124 -2.89 5.76 -5.31
CA TYR A 124 -2.37 6.93 -5.99
C TYR A 124 -2.98 8.19 -5.40
N SER A 125 -2.22 9.28 -5.44
CA SER A 125 -2.80 10.60 -5.25
C SER A 125 -3.67 10.93 -6.46
N ARG A 126 -4.89 11.44 -6.25
CA ARG A 126 -5.68 11.91 -7.38
C ARG A 126 -5.09 13.18 -8.01
N ASP A 127 -4.41 14.00 -7.21
CA ASP A 127 -3.78 15.24 -7.66
C ASP A 127 -2.67 14.99 -8.66
N ASN A 128 -2.00 13.85 -8.52
CA ASN A 128 -1.06 13.35 -9.50
C ASN A 128 -1.24 11.84 -9.66
N PRO A 129 -2.06 11.39 -10.63
CA PRO A 129 -2.37 9.98 -10.83
C PRO A 129 -1.16 9.10 -11.18
N THR A 130 -0.02 9.70 -11.53
CA THR A 130 1.25 8.98 -11.75
C THR A 130 2.03 8.77 -10.46
N LYS A 131 1.70 9.51 -9.38
CA LYS A 131 2.34 9.41 -8.07
C LYS A 131 1.69 8.31 -7.26
N ILE A 132 2.38 7.17 -7.19
CA ILE A 132 2.07 6.10 -6.23
C ILE A 132 2.36 6.62 -4.82
N LEU A 133 1.35 6.59 -3.96
CA LEU A 133 1.49 6.89 -2.53
C LEU A 133 1.99 5.67 -1.78
N THR A 134 1.42 4.50 -2.06
CA THR A 134 1.81 3.22 -1.46
C THR A 134 1.28 2.04 -2.27
N SER A 135 1.89 0.88 -2.08
CA SER A 135 1.47 -0.36 -2.71
C SER A 135 1.75 -1.53 -1.77
N SER A 136 0.85 -2.50 -1.72
CA SER A 136 1.00 -3.69 -0.89
C SER A 136 0.35 -4.91 -1.54
N GLN A 137 0.90 -6.09 -1.25
CA GLN A 137 0.48 -7.34 -1.85
C GLN A 137 -0.33 -8.18 -0.86
N PHE A 138 -1.39 -8.80 -1.35
CA PHE A 138 -2.15 -9.83 -0.64
C PHE A 138 -2.43 -11.03 -1.55
N TYR A 139 -2.89 -12.13 -0.95
CA TYR A 139 -3.06 -13.41 -1.60
C TYR A 139 -4.43 -13.99 -1.28
N VAL A 140 -5.10 -14.52 -2.29
CA VAL A 140 -6.31 -15.33 -2.12
C VAL A 140 -5.95 -16.78 -2.41
N LYS A 141 -6.13 -17.64 -1.43
CA LYS A 141 -5.77 -19.07 -1.46
C LYS A 141 -6.94 -19.89 -0.90
N ASN A 142 -7.06 -21.15 -1.34
CA ASN A 142 -8.05 -22.07 -0.76
C ASN A 142 -7.59 -22.61 0.60
#